data_AF-A0A6L3XAV5-F1
#
_entry.id   AF-A0A6L3XAV5-F1
#
_cell.length_a   1.000
_cell.length_b   1.000
_cell.length_c   1.000
_cell.angle_alpha   90.00
_cell.angle_beta   90.00
_cell.angle_gamma   90.00
#
_symmetry.space_group_name_H-M   'P 1'
#
loop_
_entity.id
_entity.type
_entity.pdbx_description
1 polymer ?
#
loop_
_entity_poly.entity_id
_entity_poly.type
_entity_poly.pdbx_seq_one_letter_code
_entity_poly.pdbx_strand_id
1 'polypeptide(L)'
;RCISDSFYNTPARRKFMRTEKTEFGHIDEIIRRIALARFDVTLNLSHNGKVMRQYRAVAEGGQKERRLGAICGTPFLEKALAIEWQHGDLALRGWVADPNASSAAFAEIQYCYVNGRMMRDRLINHAIRQACEDKLGADQQPAFVLYLEIDPHQVDVNVHPAKHEVRFHQSRLVHDFIYQGVAAVLQQQAEPELPLAKEEPAPRP
;
A
#
# COMPACT_ATOMS: atom_id res chain seq x y z
N ARG A 1 -23.01 -6.77 17.25
CA ARG A 1 -24.41 -6.65 16.80
C ARG A 1 -24.44 -6.97 15.32
N CYS A 2 -25.24 -7.94 14.89
CA CYS A 2 -25.47 -8.18 13.46
C CYS A 2 -26.32 -7.03 12.91
N ILE A 3 -25.91 -6.44 11.79
CA ILE A 3 -26.70 -5.42 11.10
C ILE A 3 -27.54 -6.17 10.07
N SER A 4 -28.85 -6.14 10.26
CA SER A 4 -29.84 -6.67 9.32
C SER A 4 -30.64 -5.48 8.77
N ASP A 5 -30.92 -5.48 7.47
CA ASP A 5 -31.71 -4.45 6.78
C ASP A 5 -31.17 -3.01 6.84
N SER A 6 -29.96 -2.82 6.29
CA SER A 6 -29.41 -1.47 6.08
C SER A 6 -30.34 -0.65 5.17
N PHE A 7 -30.73 0.55 5.61
CA PHE A 7 -31.61 1.51 4.91
C PHE A 7 -33.12 1.19 4.83
N TYR A 8 -33.65 0.24 5.61
CA TYR A 8 -35.11 -0.01 5.67
C TYR A 8 -35.93 1.26 5.95
N ASN A 9 -35.45 2.08 6.88
CA ASN A 9 -36.11 3.33 7.29
C ASN A 9 -35.74 4.56 6.43
N THR A 10 -35.00 4.39 5.34
CA THR A 10 -34.58 5.52 4.47
C THR A 10 -34.72 5.15 2.99
N PRO A 11 -35.96 5.10 2.46
CA PRO A 11 -36.23 4.63 1.10
C PRO A 11 -35.52 5.43 0.01
N ALA A 12 -35.22 6.71 0.26
CA ALA A 12 -34.39 7.53 -0.63
C ALA A 12 -32.95 7.00 -0.76
N ARG A 13 -32.33 6.54 0.34
CA ARG A 13 -30.98 5.95 0.33
C ARG A 13 -30.96 4.55 -0.27
N ARG A 14 -32.04 3.78 -0.10
CA ARG A 14 -32.22 2.45 -0.73
C ARG A 14 -32.15 2.52 -2.26
N LYS A 15 -32.59 3.62 -2.88
CA LYS A 15 -32.49 3.86 -4.33
C LYS A 15 -31.06 4.13 -4.84
N PHE A 16 -30.12 4.47 -3.94
CA PHE A 16 -28.70 4.65 -4.31
C PHE A 16 -27.88 3.35 -4.22
N MET A 17 -28.45 2.28 -3.67
CA MET A 17 -27.76 0.98 -3.65
C MET A 17 -27.59 0.47 -5.07
N ARG A 18 -26.35 0.09 -5.40
CA ARG A 18 -26.04 -0.59 -6.65
C ARG A 18 -26.40 -2.07 -6.54
N THR A 19 -26.08 -2.85 -7.57
CA THR A 19 -26.26 -4.30 -7.55
C THR A 19 -25.50 -4.92 -6.38
N GLU A 20 -25.99 -6.04 -5.82
CA GLU A 20 -25.33 -6.77 -4.74
C GLU A 20 -23.86 -7.08 -5.06
N LYS A 21 -23.56 -7.40 -6.32
CA LYS A 21 -22.19 -7.64 -6.79
C LYS A 21 -21.29 -6.41 -6.65
N THR A 22 -21.82 -5.22 -6.94
CA THR A 22 -21.07 -3.96 -6.82
C THR A 22 -20.84 -3.56 -5.37
N GLU A 23 -21.88 -3.66 -4.54
CA GLU A 23 -21.77 -3.38 -3.10
C GLU A 23 -20.81 -4.37 -2.42
N PHE A 24 -20.89 -5.66 -2.77
CA PHE A 24 -19.93 -6.65 -2.31
C PHE A 24 -18.51 -6.30 -2.77
N GLY A 25 -18.32 -5.83 -4.00
CA GLY A 25 -17.04 -5.35 -4.49
C GLY A 25 -16.46 -4.20 -3.64
N HIS A 26 -17.31 -3.27 -3.19
CA HIS A 26 -16.90 -2.21 -2.28
C HIS A 26 -16.52 -2.74 -0.89
N ILE A 27 -17.28 -3.70 -0.35
CA ILE A 27 -16.95 -4.36 0.92
C ILE A 27 -15.61 -5.09 0.79
N ASP A 28 -15.44 -5.87 -0.27
CA ASP A 28 -14.25 -6.64 -0.58
C ASP A 28 -13.00 -5.75 -0.62
N GLU A 29 -13.13 -4.58 -1.26
CA GLU A 29 -12.09 -3.56 -1.34
C GLU A 29 -11.75 -2.93 0.01
N ILE A 30 -12.75 -2.64 0.85
CA ILE A 30 -12.52 -2.13 2.21
C ILE A 30 -11.80 -3.19 3.05
N ILE A 31 -12.21 -4.46 2.96
CA ILE A 31 -11.56 -5.55 3.69
C ILE A 31 -10.11 -5.74 3.23
N ARG A 32 -9.82 -5.65 1.93
CA ARG A 32 -8.43 -5.66 1.41
C ARG A 32 -7.56 -4.59 2.07
N ARG A 33 -8.07 -3.36 2.17
CA ARG A 33 -7.35 -2.23 2.80
C ARG A 33 -7.09 -2.45 4.28
N ILE A 34 -8.10 -2.93 5.02
CA ILE A 34 -7.93 -3.23 6.44
C ILE A 34 -6.92 -4.37 6.64
N ALA A 35 -6.96 -5.38 5.77
CA ALA A 35 -6.03 -6.51 5.82
C ALA A 35 -4.56 -6.13 5.60
N LEU A 36 -4.32 -5.11 4.76
CA LEU A 36 -3.00 -4.51 4.54
C LEU A 36 -2.58 -3.57 5.67
N ALA A 37 -3.51 -2.83 6.28
CA ALA A 37 -3.17 -1.96 7.42
C ALA A 37 -2.68 -2.75 8.65
N ARG A 38 -3.21 -3.97 8.86
CA ARG A 38 -2.98 -4.78 10.07
C ARG A 38 -2.68 -6.23 9.73
N PHE A 39 -1.39 -6.54 9.57
CA PHE A 39 -0.90 -7.90 9.29
C PHE A 39 -1.13 -8.89 10.45
N ASP A 40 -1.24 -8.37 11.67
CA ASP A 40 -1.39 -9.11 12.93
C ASP A 40 -2.80 -9.67 13.17
N VAL A 41 -3.80 -9.23 12.40
CA VAL A 41 -5.21 -9.61 12.61
C VAL A 41 -5.65 -10.64 11.57
N THR A 42 -6.33 -11.71 11.99
CA THR A 42 -6.99 -12.65 11.06
C THR A 42 -8.35 -12.11 10.62
N LEU A 43 -8.60 -12.08 9.31
CA LEU A 43 -9.84 -11.57 8.72
C LEU A 43 -10.49 -12.63 7.81
N ASN A 44 -11.77 -12.90 8.05
CA ASN A 44 -12.57 -13.82 7.23
C ASN A 44 -13.75 -13.04 6.64
N LEU A 45 -13.89 -13.08 5.31
CA LEU A 45 -15.03 -12.49 4.60
C LEU A 45 -15.84 -13.60 3.96
N SER A 46 -17.12 -13.70 4.35
CA SER A 46 -18.09 -14.63 3.77
C SER A 46 -19.24 -13.87 3.12
N HIS A 47 -19.72 -14.37 1.99
CA HIS A 47 -20.88 -13.84 1.28
C HIS A 47 -21.83 -14.98 0.93
N ASN A 48 -23.11 -14.85 1.28
CA ASN A 48 -24.15 -15.85 1.02
C ASN A 48 -23.76 -17.30 1.43
N GLY A 49 -23.15 -17.44 2.60
CA GLY A 49 -22.74 -18.74 3.16
C GLY A 49 -21.44 -19.32 2.57
N LYS A 50 -20.82 -18.66 1.57
CA LYS A 50 -19.54 -19.06 1.00
C LYS A 50 -18.42 -18.18 1.54
N VAL A 51 -17.31 -18.80 1.95
CA VAL A 51 -16.08 -18.06 2.31
C VAL A 51 -15.47 -17.50 1.04
N MET A 52 -15.37 -16.18 0.97
CA MET A 52 -14.82 -15.47 -0.18
C MET A 52 -13.34 -15.17 0.03
N ARG A 53 -12.96 -14.73 1.24
CA ARG A 53 -11.56 -14.43 1.58
C ARG A 53 -11.21 -14.87 2.98
N GLN A 54 -9.96 -15.30 3.13
CA GLN A 54 -9.38 -15.68 4.41
C GLN A 54 -7.95 -15.14 4.51
N TYR A 55 -7.75 -14.12 5.33
CA TYR A 55 -6.44 -13.52 5.59
C TYR A 55 -5.98 -13.93 6.98
N ARG A 56 -5.02 -14.85 7.07
CA ARG A 56 -4.48 -15.34 8.35
C ARG A 56 -3.44 -14.38 8.92
N ALA A 57 -3.52 -14.09 10.22
CA ALA A 57 -2.56 -13.25 10.94
C ALA A 57 -1.12 -13.68 10.64
N VAL A 58 -0.26 -12.70 10.43
CA VAL A 58 1.19 -12.90 10.32
C VAL A 58 1.75 -12.67 11.72
N ALA A 59 2.46 -13.68 12.24
CA ALA A 59 3.13 -13.59 13.53
C ALA A 59 4.22 -12.50 13.50
N GLU A 60 4.64 -12.05 14.68
CA GLU A 60 5.72 -11.06 14.81
C GLU A 60 7.01 -11.59 14.17
N GLY A 61 7.63 -10.79 13.28
CA GLY A 61 8.77 -11.23 12.45
C GLY A 61 8.43 -12.21 11.32
N GLY A 62 7.15 -12.52 11.10
CA GLY A 62 6.70 -13.40 10.02
C GLY A 62 6.74 -12.74 8.63
N GLN A 63 6.73 -13.57 7.59
CA GLN A 63 6.74 -13.16 6.18
C GLN A 63 5.45 -12.42 5.80
N LYS A 64 5.52 -11.09 5.73
CA LYS A 64 4.40 -10.21 5.32
C LYS A 64 4.07 -10.37 3.83
N GLU A 65 5.04 -10.82 3.03
CA GLU A 65 4.95 -11.09 1.59
C GLU A 65 3.82 -12.07 1.27
N ARG A 66 3.61 -13.09 2.11
CA ARG A 66 2.53 -14.07 1.90
C ARG A 66 1.17 -13.43 1.92
N ARG A 67 0.95 -12.51 2.87
CA ARG A 67 -0.31 -11.77 2.96
C ARG A 67 -0.43 -10.73 1.83
N LEU A 68 0.68 -10.07 1.49
CA LEU A 68 0.72 -9.13 0.37
C LEU A 68 0.32 -9.82 -0.95
N GLY A 69 0.91 -10.97 -1.27
CA GLY A 69 0.57 -11.77 -2.45
C GLY A 69 -0.87 -12.28 -2.43
N ALA A 70 -1.42 -12.62 -1.27
CA ALA A 70 -2.83 -13.02 -1.14
C ALA A 70 -3.82 -11.86 -1.37
N ILE A 71 -3.39 -10.61 -1.19
CA ILE A 71 -4.25 -9.42 -1.34
C ILE A 71 -4.06 -8.79 -2.72
N CYS A 72 -2.82 -8.53 -3.11
CA CYS A 72 -2.42 -7.84 -4.33
C CYS A 72 -2.20 -8.77 -5.52
N GLY A 73 -2.12 -10.09 -5.27
CA GLY A 73 -1.81 -11.10 -6.29
C GLY A 73 -0.32 -11.42 -6.38
N THR A 74 0.00 -12.61 -6.91
CA THR A 74 1.37 -13.04 -7.17
C THR A 74 2.13 -12.15 -8.16
N PRO A 75 1.50 -11.59 -9.24
CA PRO A 75 2.25 -10.76 -10.18
C PRO A 75 2.75 -9.47 -9.54
N PHE A 76 1.99 -8.90 -8.59
CA PHE A 76 2.45 -7.74 -7.82
C PHE A 76 3.63 -8.11 -6.94
N LEU A 77 3.57 -9.24 -6.23
CA LEU A 77 4.62 -9.67 -5.31
C LEU A 77 5.96 -9.92 -6.04
N GLU A 78 5.92 -10.51 -7.23
CA GLU A 78 7.13 -10.76 -8.05
C GLU A 78 7.83 -9.49 -8.52
N LYS A 79 7.08 -8.38 -8.60
CA LYS A 79 7.58 -7.07 -9.03
C LYS A 79 7.70 -6.07 -7.88
N ALA A 80 7.36 -6.49 -6.66
CA ALA A 80 7.34 -5.63 -5.48
C ALA A 80 8.76 -5.38 -4.96
N LEU A 81 9.14 -4.12 -4.92
CA LEU A 81 10.39 -3.65 -4.37
C LEU A 81 10.15 -3.18 -2.95
N ALA A 82 10.80 -3.81 -1.98
CA ALA A 82 10.70 -3.40 -0.59
C ALA A 82 11.36 -2.03 -0.40
N ILE A 83 10.66 -1.13 0.29
CA ILE A 83 11.15 0.18 0.68
C ILE A 83 11.32 0.20 2.18
N GLU A 84 12.52 0.59 2.62
CA GLU A 84 12.83 0.95 3.99
C GLU A 84 13.63 2.24 3.98
N TRP A 85 12.99 3.35 4.32
CA TRP A 85 13.59 4.67 4.29
C TRP A 85 13.23 5.41 5.57
N GLN A 86 14.20 6.02 6.23
CA GLN A 86 13.98 6.72 7.50
C GLN A 86 14.80 8.01 7.56
N HIS A 87 14.17 9.08 8.03
CA HIS A 87 14.82 10.37 8.25
C HIS A 87 14.19 11.07 9.46
N GLY A 88 14.91 11.11 10.58
CA GLY A 88 14.39 11.65 11.84
C GLY A 88 13.12 10.90 12.28
N ASP A 89 12.04 11.67 12.49
CA ASP A 89 10.73 11.14 12.90
C ASP A 89 9.87 10.64 11.73
N LEU A 90 10.38 10.71 10.50
CA LEU A 90 9.72 10.16 9.31
C LEU A 90 10.29 8.78 8.99
N ALA A 91 9.41 7.80 8.83
CA ALA A 91 9.76 6.51 8.26
C ALA A 91 8.80 6.12 7.15
N LEU A 92 9.33 5.70 6.01
CA LEU A 92 8.59 5.13 4.91
C LEU A 92 8.96 3.66 4.78
N ARG A 93 7.95 2.80 4.85
CA ARG A 93 8.08 1.36 4.67
C ARG A 93 7.09 0.88 3.64
N GLY A 94 7.32 -0.29 3.05
CA GLY A 94 6.32 -0.98 2.24
C GLY A 94 6.88 -1.48 0.93
N TRP A 95 6.07 -1.46 -0.12
CA TRP A 95 6.42 -2.00 -1.42
C TRP A 95 5.97 -1.10 -2.56
N VAL A 96 6.81 -0.95 -3.58
CA VAL A 96 6.47 -0.31 -4.85
C VAL A 96 6.75 -1.30 -5.96
N ALA A 97 5.80 -1.51 -6.87
CA ALA A 97 6.03 -2.36 -8.03
C ALA A 97 7.00 -1.70 -8.99
N ASP A 98 7.86 -2.49 -9.63
CA ASP A 98 8.71 -2.03 -10.72
C ASP A 98 7.86 -1.36 -11.80
N PRO A 99 8.06 -0.05 -12.06
CA PRO A 99 7.25 0.68 -13.02
C PRO A 99 7.40 0.15 -14.47
N ASN A 100 8.47 -0.61 -14.79
CA ASN A 100 8.60 -1.30 -16.08
C ASN A 100 7.57 -2.43 -16.28
N ALA A 101 7.03 -2.99 -15.20
CA ALA A 101 6.08 -4.10 -15.23
C ALA A 101 4.61 -3.63 -15.13
N SER A 102 4.32 -2.37 -15.46
CA SER A 102 2.97 -1.81 -15.27
C SER A 102 1.90 -2.57 -16.04
N SER A 103 0.76 -2.80 -15.38
CA SER A 103 -0.42 -3.48 -15.92
C SER A 103 -1.68 -2.78 -15.40
N ALA A 104 -2.79 -2.88 -16.15
CA ALA A 104 -4.07 -2.32 -15.72
C ALA A 104 -4.51 -2.85 -14.34
N ALA A 105 -4.18 -4.11 -14.01
CA ALA A 105 -4.45 -4.71 -12.70
C ALA A 105 -3.59 -4.09 -11.58
N PHE A 106 -2.41 -3.56 -11.91
CA PHE A 106 -1.52 -2.90 -10.96
C PHE A 106 -1.94 -1.47 -10.68
N ALA A 107 -2.54 -0.78 -11.66
CA ALA A 107 -3.05 0.58 -11.48
C ALA A 107 -4.12 0.70 -10.36
N GLU A 108 -4.82 -0.40 -10.03
CA GLU A 108 -5.79 -0.43 -8.92
C GLU A 108 -5.12 -0.52 -7.54
N ILE A 109 -3.87 -0.97 -7.48
CA ILE A 109 -3.12 -1.24 -6.25
C ILE A 109 -2.37 0.04 -5.83
N GLN A 110 -3.12 0.98 -5.26
CA GLN A 110 -2.57 2.23 -4.73
C GLN A 110 -3.02 2.39 -3.28
N TYR A 111 -2.26 1.77 -2.38
CA TYR A 111 -2.54 1.77 -0.96
C TYR A 111 -1.48 2.58 -0.22
N CYS A 112 -1.93 3.62 0.48
CA CYS A 112 -1.09 4.41 1.36
C CYS A 112 -1.68 4.41 2.77
N TYR A 113 -0.81 4.27 3.76
CA TYR A 113 -1.15 4.33 5.16
C TYR A 113 -0.30 5.39 5.84
N VAL A 114 -0.92 6.25 6.65
CA VAL A 114 -0.22 7.22 7.50
C VAL A 114 -0.54 6.87 8.95
N ASN A 115 0.48 6.55 9.76
CA ASN A 115 0.32 6.10 11.14
C ASN A 115 -0.72 4.96 11.29
N GLY A 116 -0.70 4.01 10.35
CA GLY A 116 -1.61 2.86 10.31
C GLY A 116 -3.04 3.16 9.83
N ARG A 117 -3.36 4.41 9.46
CA ARG A 117 -4.65 4.77 8.87
C ARG A 117 -4.55 4.80 7.36
N MET A 118 -5.53 4.21 6.69
CA MET A 118 -5.61 4.27 5.23
C MET A 118 -5.92 5.70 4.78
N MET A 119 -5.08 6.25 3.91
CA MET A 119 -5.19 7.62 3.41
C MET A 119 -5.15 7.64 1.89
N ARG A 120 -5.83 8.62 1.29
CA ARG A 120 -5.74 8.92 -0.15
C ARG A 120 -5.34 10.37 -0.32
N ASP A 121 -4.05 10.60 -0.14
CA ASP A 121 -3.49 11.93 -0.25
C ASP A 121 -2.92 12.18 -1.66
N ARG A 122 -3.22 13.35 -2.23
CA ARG A 122 -2.78 13.71 -3.59
C ARG A 122 -1.29 14.00 -3.64
N LEU A 123 -0.70 14.55 -2.58
CA LEU A 123 0.71 14.88 -2.51
C LEU A 123 1.57 13.62 -2.45
N ILE A 124 1.16 12.62 -1.66
CA ILE A 124 1.85 11.32 -1.62
C ILE A 124 1.79 10.64 -3.01
N ASN A 125 0.61 10.57 -3.62
CA ASN A 125 0.45 9.97 -4.95
C ASN A 125 1.29 10.70 -6.00
N HIS A 126 1.38 12.03 -5.91
CA HIS A 126 2.17 12.83 -6.83
C HIS A 126 3.67 12.56 -6.66
N ALA A 127 4.18 12.51 -5.43
CA ALA A 127 5.59 12.21 -5.14
C ALA A 127 6.03 10.86 -5.71
N ILE A 128 5.20 9.82 -5.52
CA ILE A 128 5.48 8.47 -6.04
C ILE A 128 5.44 8.46 -7.56
N ARG A 129 4.42 9.09 -8.16
CA ARG A 129 4.29 9.18 -9.63
C ARG A 129 5.48 9.90 -10.25
N GLN A 130 5.90 11.02 -9.66
CA GLN A 130 7.06 11.78 -10.12
C GLN A 130 8.35 10.95 -10.04
N ALA A 131 8.58 10.22 -8.94
CA ALA A 131 9.73 9.33 -8.81
C ALA A 131 9.74 8.20 -9.85
N CYS A 132 8.57 7.64 -10.19
CA CYS A 132 8.45 6.63 -11.24
C CYS A 132 8.65 7.22 -12.65
N GLU A 133 8.08 8.40 -12.91
CA GLU A 133 8.21 9.11 -14.18
C GLU A 133 9.66 9.47 -14.48
N ASP A 134 10.41 9.97 -13.48
CA ASP A 134 11.82 10.31 -13.62
C ASP A 134 12.69 9.09 -13.98
N LYS A 135 12.32 7.87 -13.53
CA LYS A 135 13.03 6.63 -13.89
C LYS A 135 12.65 6.10 -15.27
N LEU A 136 11.36 6.07 -15.61
CA LEU A 136 10.89 5.46 -16.87
C LEU A 136 10.85 6.41 -18.06
N GLY A 137 10.85 7.72 -17.82
CA GLY A 137 10.61 8.74 -18.85
C GLY A 137 9.19 8.71 -19.44
N ALA A 138 8.25 8.01 -18.78
CA ALA A 138 6.88 7.87 -19.23
C ALA A 138 5.91 7.96 -18.06
N ASP A 139 4.82 8.70 -18.28
CA ASP A 139 3.75 8.86 -17.31
C ASP A 139 2.90 7.58 -17.23
N GLN A 140 3.13 6.78 -16.18
CA GLN A 140 2.38 5.55 -15.90
C GLN A 140 1.83 5.56 -14.48
N GLN A 141 0.77 4.79 -14.26
CA GLN A 141 0.20 4.64 -12.92
C GLN A 141 1.06 3.67 -12.09
N PRO A 142 1.74 4.13 -11.02
CA PRO A 142 2.52 3.25 -10.18
C PRO A 142 1.58 2.40 -9.32
N ALA A 143 2.06 1.21 -8.97
CA ALA A 143 1.38 0.32 -8.05
C ALA A 143 2.21 0.19 -6.78
N PHE A 144 1.60 0.42 -5.63
CA PHE A 144 2.34 0.50 -4.37
C PHE A 144 1.46 0.23 -3.15
N VAL A 145 2.13 -0.21 -2.09
CA VAL A 145 1.59 -0.39 -0.75
C VAL A 145 2.57 0.24 0.21
N LEU A 146 2.34 1.49 0.61
CA LEU A 146 3.26 2.28 1.41
C LEU A 146 2.69 2.62 2.79
N TYR A 147 3.58 2.63 3.78
CA TYR A 147 3.32 2.94 5.17
C TYR A 147 4.25 4.09 5.58
N LEU A 148 3.67 5.26 5.78
CA LEU A 148 4.33 6.44 6.31
C LEU A 148 4.06 6.51 7.82
N GLU A 149 5.14 6.54 8.59
CA GLU A 149 5.14 6.86 10.01
C GLU A 149 5.68 8.28 10.17
N ILE A 150 4.93 9.14 10.88
CA ILE A 150 5.27 10.54 11.14
C ILE A 150 4.77 10.92 12.53
N ASP A 151 5.44 11.86 13.20
CA ASP A 151 4.92 12.46 14.44
C ASP A 151 3.47 12.93 14.26
N PRO A 152 2.51 12.45 15.08
CA PRO A 152 1.11 12.88 15.07
C PRO A 152 0.92 14.40 15.13
N HIS A 153 1.84 15.16 15.71
CA HIS A 153 1.76 16.63 15.76
C HIS A 153 2.00 17.29 14.40
N GLN A 154 2.71 16.61 13.51
CA GLN A 154 3.03 17.11 12.16
C GLN A 154 1.97 16.76 11.11
N VAL A 155 0.95 15.98 11.49
CA VAL A 155 -0.15 15.57 10.60
C VAL A 155 -1.52 15.88 11.20
N ASP A 156 -2.28 16.74 10.51
CA ASP A 156 -3.68 16.99 10.85
C ASP A 156 -4.60 16.03 10.09
N VAL A 157 -5.23 15.12 10.83
CA VAL A 157 -6.21 14.13 10.33
C VAL A 157 -7.65 14.64 10.39
N ASN A 158 -7.91 15.81 10.95
CA ASN A 158 -9.26 16.34 11.18
C ASN A 158 -9.75 17.26 10.04
N VAL A 159 -9.27 17.05 8.81
CA VAL A 159 -9.50 17.95 7.68
C VAL A 159 -10.77 17.62 6.89
N HIS A 160 -11.15 16.34 6.80
CA HIS A 160 -12.33 15.90 6.03
C HIS A 160 -13.30 15.08 6.91
N PRO A 161 -14.63 15.22 6.77
CA PRO A 161 -15.60 14.45 7.57
C PRO A 161 -15.48 12.93 7.42
N ALA A 162 -14.96 12.46 6.28
CA ALA A 162 -14.63 11.04 6.05
C ALA A 162 -13.19 10.64 6.42
N LYS A 163 -12.35 11.59 6.86
CA LYS A 163 -10.93 11.40 7.25
C LYS A 163 -10.06 10.75 6.15
N HIS A 164 -10.41 10.95 4.89
CA HIS A 164 -9.67 10.38 3.75
C HIS A 164 -8.47 11.23 3.31
N GLU A 165 -8.38 12.46 3.82
CA GLU A 165 -7.35 13.46 3.49
C GLU A 165 -6.67 13.94 4.77
N VAL A 166 -5.37 14.21 4.69
CA VAL A 166 -4.55 14.76 5.78
C VAL A 166 -3.89 16.04 5.32
N ARG A 167 -3.64 16.95 6.26
CA ARG A 167 -2.79 18.11 6.02
C ARG A 167 -1.50 17.95 6.81
N PHE A 168 -0.39 17.87 6.10
CA PHE A 168 0.94 17.89 6.70
C PHE A 168 1.33 19.32 7.06
N HIS A 169 1.95 19.53 8.22
CA HIS A 169 2.56 20.81 8.56
C HIS A 169 3.71 21.15 7.59
N GLN A 170 4.50 20.14 7.24
CA GLN A 170 5.65 20.26 6.36
C GLN A 170 5.45 19.50 5.05
N SER A 171 4.41 19.86 4.29
CA SER A 171 4.03 19.17 3.04
C SER A 171 5.19 18.98 2.06
N ARG A 172 6.05 19.99 1.89
CA ARG A 172 7.22 19.89 1.00
C ARG A 172 8.22 18.84 1.48
N LEU A 173 8.53 18.84 2.78
CA LEU A 173 9.47 17.89 3.33
C LEU A 173 8.95 16.45 3.23
N VAL A 174 7.66 16.23 3.50
CA VAL A 174 7.03 14.91 3.35
C VAL A 174 7.04 14.47 1.88
N HIS A 175 6.74 15.37 0.95
CA HIS A 175 6.80 15.11 -0.48
C HIS A 175 8.20 14.67 -0.91
N ASP A 176 9.22 15.46 -0.57
CA ASP A 176 10.61 15.22 -0.95
C ASP A 176 11.12 13.93 -0.30
N PHE A 177 10.75 13.66 0.95
CA PHE A 177 11.09 12.42 1.65
C PHE A 177 10.54 11.18 0.93
N ILE A 178 9.27 11.21 0.52
CA ILE A 178 8.65 10.09 -0.21
C ILE A 178 9.28 9.93 -1.59
N TYR A 179 9.46 11.03 -2.31
CA TYR A 179 10.11 11.04 -3.62
C TYR A 179 11.50 10.41 -3.54
N GLN A 180 12.34 10.86 -2.60
CA GLN A 180 13.69 10.33 -2.43
C GLN A 180 13.69 8.85 -2.03
N GLY A 181 12.81 8.43 -1.12
CA GLY A 181 12.72 7.03 -0.71
C GLY A 181 12.32 6.09 -1.86
N VAL A 182 11.36 6.51 -2.69
CA VAL A 182 10.95 5.74 -3.87
C VAL A 182 12.04 5.78 -4.95
N ALA A 183 12.60 6.95 -5.25
CA ALA A 183 13.66 7.11 -6.24
C ALA A 183 14.90 6.27 -5.89
N ALA A 184 15.30 6.22 -4.61
CA ALA A 184 16.45 5.42 -4.16
C ALA A 184 16.25 3.93 -4.43
N VAL A 185 15.10 3.35 -4.07
CA VAL A 185 14.81 1.94 -4.33
C VAL A 185 14.71 1.65 -5.83
N LEU A 186 14.12 2.58 -6.57
CA LEU A 186 14.03 2.49 -8.01
C LEU A 186 15.42 2.55 -8.69
N GLN A 187 16.37 3.33 -8.17
CA GLN A 187 17.75 3.39 -8.65
C GLN A 187 18.58 2.16 -8.26
N GLN A 188 18.39 1.61 -7.06
CA GLN A 188 19.07 0.39 -6.62
C GLN A 188 18.77 -0.82 -7.52
N GLN A 189 17.60 -0.86 -8.17
CA GLN A 189 17.32 -1.87 -9.20
C GLN A 189 18.08 -1.67 -10.52
N ALA A 190 18.58 -0.46 -10.79
CA ALA A 190 19.36 -0.17 -11.99
C ALA A 190 20.85 -0.50 -11.81
N GLU A 191 21.33 -0.62 -10.56
CA GLU A 191 22.64 -1.18 -10.26
C GLU A 191 22.52 -2.72 -10.18
N PRO A 192 23.07 -3.47 -11.15
CA PRO A 192 23.17 -4.90 -10.98
C PRO A 192 24.01 -5.17 -9.73
N GLU A 193 23.58 -6.10 -8.88
CA GLU A 193 24.40 -6.62 -7.79
C GLU A 193 25.81 -6.87 -8.33
N LEU A 194 26.77 -6.05 -7.90
CA LEU A 194 28.18 -6.32 -8.13
C LEU A 194 28.43 -7.72 -7.55
N PRO A 195 28.88 -8.69 -8.36
CA PRO A 195 29.14 -10.02 -7.86
C PRO A 195 30.22 -9.88 -6.80
N LEU A 196 29.85 -10.10 -5.54
CA LEU A 196 30.80 -10.28 -4.44
C LEU A 196 31.77 -11.36 -4.90
N ALA A 197 32.99 -10.92 -5.22
CA ALA A 197 34.08 -11.79 -5.60
C ALA A 197 34.20 -12.86 -4.52
N LYS A 198 33.98 -14.12 -4.90
CA LYS A 198 34.33 -15.25 -4.05
C LYS A 198 35.82 -15.13 -3.77
N GLU A 199 36.20 -14.76 -2.56
CA GLU A 199 37.57 -14.92 -2.09
C GLU A 199 37.90 -16.41 -2.17
N GLU A 200 38.69 -16.77 -3.18
CA GLU A 200 39.37 -18.06 -3.22
C GLU A 200 40.29 -18.14 -2.00
N PRO A 201 40.14 -19.17 -1.14
CA PRO A 201 41.07 -19.35 -0.04
C PRO A 201 42.45 -19.68 -0.61
N ALA A 202 43.44 -18.86 -0.25
CA ALA A 202 44.83 -19.01 -0.64
C ALA A 202 45.37 -20.43 -0.32
N PRO A 203 46.25 -20.99 -1.15
CA PRO A 203 46.83 -22.31 -0.89
C PRO A 203 47.70 -22.23 0.37
N ARG A 204 47.50 -23.17 1.30
CA ARG A 204 48.34 -23.31 2.49
C ARG A 204 49.74 -23.79 2.09
N PRO A 205 50.80 -23.28 2.76
CA PRO A 205 52.20 -23.65 2.50
C PRO A 205 52.53 -25.09 2.89
#